data_AF-A0A2E5L5D8-F1
#
_entry.id   AF-A0A2E5L5D8-F1
#
_cell.length_a   1.000
_cell.length_b   1.000
_cell.length_c   1.000
_cell.angle_alpha   90.00
_cell.angle_beta   90.00
_cell.angle_gamma   90.00
#
_symmetry.space_group_name_H-M   'P 1'
#
loop_
_entity.id
_entity.type
_entity.pdbx_description
1 polymer ?
#
loop_
_entity_poly.entity_id
_entity_poly.type
_entity_poly.pdbx_seq_one_letter_code
_entity_poly.pdbx_strand_id
1 'polypeptide(L)' 'MKKSLNKNKIDNPDDFYEVLIAAHEGLSEEESRQLNSRLILLLSNTIGDIVILKKLIKVARDNLRFS' A
#
# COMPACT_ATOMS: atom_id res chain seq x y z
N MET A 1 11.88 -21.23 -2.69
CA MET A 1 11.02 -20.77 -1.57
C MET A 1 10.26 -19.50 -2.00
N LYS A 2 8.99 -19.61 -2.40
CA LYS A 2 8.15 -18.43 -2.72
C LYS A 2 7.68 -17.82 -1.40
N LYS A 3 8.40 -16.82 -0.87
CA LYS A 3 7.92 -16.02 0.27
C LYS A 3 6.64 -15.30 -0.19
N SER A 4 5.48 -15.81 0.22
CA SER A 4 4.18 -15.24 -0.10
C SER A 4 4.13 -13.83 0.47
N LEU A 5 4.14 -12.84 -0.43
CA LEU A 5 3.95 -11.43 -0.08
C LEU A 5 2.47 -11.10 0.20
N ASN A 6 1.57 -12.08 0.01
CA ASN A 6 0.14 -11.98 0.29
C ASN A 6 -0.24 -12.41 1.72
N LYS A 7 0.74 -12.60 2.62
CA LYS A 7 0.44 -12.85 4.02
C LYS A 7 0.37 -11.49 4.72
N ASN A 8 -0.83 -11.13 5.18
CA ASN A 8 -1.02 -9.94 6.01
C ASN A 8 -0.05 -10.03 7.19
N LYS A 9 0.87 -9.06 7.29
CA LYS A 9 1.89 -8.99 8.35
C LYS A 9 1.50 -8.02 9.46
N ILE A 10 0.36 -7.35 9.30
CA ILE A 10 -0.19 -6.44 10.30
C ILE A 10 -1.04 -7.31 11.22
N ASP A 11 -0.77 -7.25 12.52
CA ASP A 11 -1.46 -8.05 13.54
C ASP A 11 -2.96 -7.70 13.61
N ASN A 12 -3.30 -6.44 13.34
CA ASN A 12 -4.67 -5.98 13.14
C ASN A 12 -4.80 -5.18 11.83
N PRO A 13 -5.10 -5.85 10.70
CA PRO A 13 -5.21 -5.17 9.41
C PRO A 13 -6.36 -4.14 9.39
N ASP A 14 -7.41 -4.37 10.18
CA ASP A 14 -8.59 -3.51 10.22
C ASP A 14 -8.25 -2.13 10.81
N ASP A 15 -7.43 -2.07 11.88
CA ASP A 15 -6.96 -0.80 12.47
C ASP A 15 -6.21 0.07 11.44
N PHE A 16 -5.40 -0.54 10.57
CA PHE A 16 -4.70 0.19 9.52
C PHE A 16 -5.67 0.74 8.47
N TYR A 17 -6.66 -0.07 8.06
CA TYR A 17 -7.68 0.36 7.10
C TYR A 17 -8.55 1.49 7.67
N GLU A 18 -8.92 1.44 8.94
CA GLU A 18 -9.67 2.51 9.62
C GLU A 18 -8.89 3.84 9.59
N VAL A 19 -7.62 3.82 9.99
CA VAL A 19 -6.76 5.02 9.96
C VAL A 19 -6.60 5.56 8.55
N LEU A 20 -6.45 4.68 7.55
CA LEU A 20 -6.32 5.08 6.16
C LEU A 20 -7.61 5.72 5.63
N ILE A 21 -8.78 5.14 5.92
CA ILE A 21 -10.08 5.68 5.51
C ILE A 21 -10.31 7.05 6.17
N ALA A 22 -10.08 7.16 7.48
CA ALA A 22 -10.22 8.41 8.21
C ALA A 22 -9.31 9.52 7.64
N ALA A 23 -8.11 9.16 7.18
CA ALA A 23 -7.20 10.12 6.57
C ALA A 23 -7.71 10.73 5.25
N HIS A 24 -8.71 10.11 4.61
CA HIS A 24 -9.34 10.62 3.39
C HIS A 24 -10.57 11.49 3.64
N GLU A 25 -11.10 11.55 4.87
CA GLU A 25 -12.31 12.31 5.18
C GLU A 25 -12.13 13.82 4.90
N GLY A 26 -13.09 14.40 4.19
CA GLY A 26 -13.07 15.82 3.83
C GLY A 26 -12.12 16.20 2.69
N LEU A 27 -11.35 15.25 2.13
CA LEU A 27 -10.50 15.51 0.97
C LEU A 27 -11.28 15.40 -0.34
N SER A 28 -10.96 16.27 -1.29
CA SER A 28 -11.35 16.08 -2.69
C SER A 28 -10.67 14.84 -3.29
N GLU A 29 -11.16 14.37 -4.45
CA GLU A 29 -10.53 13.25 -5.16
C GLU A 29 -9.05 13.51 -5.50
N GLU A 30 -8.71 14.76 -5.87
CA GLU A 30 -7.34 15.14 -6.18
C GLU A 30 -6.46 15.11 -4.93
N GLU A 31 -6.92 15.67 -3.81
CA GLU A 31 -6.20 15.61 -2.54
C GLU A 31 -6.04 14.17 -2.03
N SER A 32 -7.07 13.35 -2.20
CA SER A 32 -7.03 11.91 -1.91
C SER A 32 -5.95 11.18 -2.72
N ARG A 33 -5.83 11.46 -4.03
CA ARG A 33 -4.74 10.95 -4.87
C ARG A 33 -3.36 11.44 -4.42
N GLN A 34 -3.26 12.70 -4.00
CA GLN A 34 -2.01 13.25 -3.48
C GLN A 34 -1.60 12.61 -2.15
N LEU A 35 -2.56 12.37 -1.24
CA LEU A 35 -2.33 11.65 0.01
C LEU A 35 -1.76 10.26 -0.27
N ASN A 36 -2.42 9.49 -1.15
CA ASN A 36 -1.97 8.17 -1.54
C ASN A 36 -0.56 8.18 -2.15
N SER A 37 -0.25 9.16 -3.01
CA SER A 37 1.08 9.29 -3.61
C SER A 37 2.17 9.58 -2.56
N ARG A 38 1.88 10.47 -1.59
CA ARG A 38 2.79 10.77 -0.47
C ARG A 38 2.97 9.55 0.43
N LEU A 39 1.89 8.83 0.73
CA LEU A 39 1.96 7.61 1.54
C LEU A 39 2.83 6.55 0.88
N ILE A 40 2.66 6.30 -0.43
CA ILE A 40 3.51 5.38 -1.20
C ILE A 40 4.98 5.78 -1.12
N LEU A 41 5.30 7.07 -1.25
CA LEU A 41 6.68 7.57 -1.16
C LEU A 41 7.27 7.32 0.24
N LEU A 42 6.52 7.63 1.30
CA LEU A 42 6.95 7.41 2.69
C LEU A 42 7.18 5.92 2.98
N LEU A 43 6.25 5.05 2.59
CA LEU A 43 6.39 3.61 2.73
C LEU A 43 7.59 3.08 1.92
N SER A 44 7.82 3.63 0.73
CA SER A 44 8.98 3.27 -0.09
C SER A 44 10.30 3.64 0.57
N ASN A 45 10.36 4.82 1.18
CA ASN A 45 11.53 5.26 1.95
C ASN A 45 11.76 4.38 3.18
N THR A 46 10.71 3.98 3.87
CA THR A 46 10.80 3.05 5.02
C THR A 46 11.31 1.67 4.60
N ILE A 47 10.93 1.17 3.42
CA ILE A 47 11.38 -0.12 2.90
C ILE A 47 12.84 -0.07 2.42
N GLY A 48 13.26 1.02 1.75
CA GLY A 48 14.65 1.28 1.37
C GLY A 48 15.27 0.35 0.30
N ASP A 49 14.58 -0.71 -0.12
CA ASP A 49 15.08 -1.71 -1.07
C ASP A 49 14.27 -1.73 -2.38
N ILE A 50 14.91 -1.28 -3.47
CA ILE A 50 14.32 -1.23 -4.81
C ILE A 50 13.93 -2.60 -5.38
N VAL A 51 14.62 -3.68 -5.00
CA VAL A 51 14.28 -5.04 -5.43
C VAL A 51 12.97 -5.49 -4.77
N ILE A 52 12.79 -5.19 -3.48
CA ILE A 52 11.54 -5.45 -2.76
C ILE A 52 10.40 -4.61 -3.35
N LEU A 53 10.63 -3.31 -3.58
CA LEU A 53 9.61 -2.41 -4.14
C LEU A 53 9.14 -2.86 -5.52
N LYS A 54 10.06 -3.23 -6.43
CA LYS A 54 9.71 -3.79 -7.75
C LYS A 54 8.86 -5.05 -7.64
N LYS A 55 9.18 -5.93 -6.69
CA LYS A 55 8.42 -7.16 -6.45
C LYS A 55 7.01 -6.85 -5.93
N LEU A 56 6.86 -5.90 -5.01
CA LEU A 56 5.56 -5.47 -4.48
C LEU A 56 4.68 -4.87 -5.58
N ILE A 57 5.22 -3.98 -6.41
CA ILE A 57 4.50 -3.38 -7.54
C ILE A 57 4.03 -4.46 -8.53
N LYS A 58 4.89 -5.44 -8.84
CA LYS A 58 4.51 -6.55 -9.71
C LYS A 58 3.34 -7.35 -9.13
N VAL A 59 3.40 -7.70 -7.84
CA VAL A 59 2.33 -8.45 -7.16
C VAL A 59 1.02 -7.65 -7.15
N ALA A 60 1.07 -6.36 -6.81
CA ALA A 60 -0.11 -5.49 -6.81
C ALA A 60 -0.76 -5.43 -8.21
N ARG A 61 0.05 -5.28 -9.26
CA ARG A 61 -0.43 -5.25 -10.66
C ARG A 61 -1.01 -6.59 -11.10
N ASP A 62 -0.39 -7.70 -10.71
CA ASP A 62 -0.87 -9.04 -11.08
C ASP A 62 -2.23 -9.32 -10.40
N ASN A 63 -2.45 -8.88 -9.15
CA ASN A 63 -3.73 -9.08 -8.45
C ASN A 63 -4.92 -8.35 -9.10
N LEU A 64 -4.70 -7.22 -9.78
CA LEU A 64 -5.76 -6.52 -10.53
C LEU A 64 -6.26 -7.28 -11.76
N ARG A 65 -5.50 -8.27 -12.24
CA ARG A 65 -5.87 -9.09 -13.41
C ARG A 65 -6.73 -10.29 -13.05
N PHE A 66 -6.96 -10.53 -11.76
CA PHE A 66 -7.66 -11.71 -11.24
C PHE A 66 -8.78 -11.34 -10.24
N SER A 67 -9.23 -10.08 -10.19
CA SER A 67 -10.39 -9.63 -9.40
C SER A 67 -11.55 -9.21 -10.29
#